data_AF-A0AAU4XQ03-F1
#
_entry.id   AF-A0AAU4XQ03-F1
#
_cell.length_a   1.000
_cell.length_b   1.000
_cell.length_c   1.000
_cell.angle_alpha   90.00
_cell.angle_beta   90.00
_cell.angle_gamma   90.00
#
_symmetry.space_group_name_H-M   'P 1'
#
loop_
_entity.id
_entity.type
_entity.pdbx_description
1 polymer ?
#
loop_
_entity_poly.entity_id
_entity_poly.type
_entity_poly.pdbx_seq_one_letter_code
_entity_poly.pdbx_strand_id
1 'polypeptide(L)'
;MSFGYGFRPLALGVRFVFELVALVCFGLWAWAAAPASLRYVSVVAVPLAVAVLWGVFATPDDASRSGGTVIATPGPLRFLLELTVFFGGAAALYAAGSRTLAVILAGALVVYHLLSWDRVLWLLRH
;
A
#
# COMPACT_ATOMS: atom_id res chain seq x y z
N MET A 1 12.06 -11.35 -19.72
CA MET A 1 10.60 -11.17 -19.76
C MET A 1 10.33 -9.73 -20.16
N SER A 2 9.47 -9.47 -21.15
CA SER A 2 9.11 -8.09 -21.51
C SER A 2 8.33 -7.49 -20.34
N PHE A 3 8.90 -6.46 -19.69
CA PHE A 3 8.22 -5.74 -18.62
C PHE A 3 6.95 -5.07 -19.18
N GLY A 4 5.79 -5.42 -18.62
CA GLY A 4 4.52 -4.80 -18.97
C GLY A 4 4.40 -3.39 -18.37
N TYR A 5 3.17 -2.83 -18.38
CA TYR A 5 2.92 -1.47 -17.89
C TYR A 5 3.29 -1.29 -16.42
N GLY A 6 3.18 -2.33 -15.58
CA GLY A 6 3.35 -2.26 -14.12
C GLY A 6 4.76 -1.91 -13.64
N PHE A 7 5.78 -2.08 -14.48
CA PHE A 7 7.18 -1.71 -14.16
C PHE A 7 7.64 -0.42 -14.86
N ARG A 8 6.76 0.25 -15.60
CA ARG A 8 7.09 1.55 -16.21
C ARG A 8 7.20 2.64 -15.13
N PRO A 9 8.11 3.62 -15.28
CA PRO A 9 8.31 4.68 -14.28
C PRO A 9 7.02 5.42 -13.88
N LEU A 10 6.10 5.63 -14.82
CA LEU A 10 4.81 6.26 -14.55
C LEU A 10 3.92 5.41 -13.62
N ALA A 11 3.83 4.10 -13.87
CA ALA A 11 3.03 3.21 -13.04
C ALA A 11 3.60 3.11 -11.62
N LEU A 12 4.93 3.09 -11.50
CA LEU A 12 5.63 3.15 -10.22
C LEU A 12 5.38 4.48 -9.49
N GLY A 13 5.39 5.60 -10.22
CA GLY A 13 5.04 6.91 -9.66
C GLY A 13 3.61 6.94 -9.14
N VAL A 14 2.65 6.40 -9.89
CA VAL A 14 1.24 6.27 -9.46
C VAL A 14 1.13 5.37 -8.22
N ARG A 15 1.87 4.26 -8.18
CA ARG A 15 1.94 3.37 -7.01
C ARG A 15 2.43 4.11 -5.77
N PHE A 16 3.49 4.89 -5.91
CA PHE A 16 4.06 5.67 -4.83
C PHE A 16 3.06 6.71 -4.30
N VAL A 17 2.31 7.36 -5.18
CA VAL A 17 1.21 8.25 -4.78
C VAL A 17 0.14 7.48 -3.98
N PHE A 18 -0.26 6.29 -4.42
CA PHE A 18 -1.20 5.46 -3.65
C PHE A 18 -0.65 5.03 -2.29
N GLU A 19 0.65 4.77 -2.19
CA GLU A 19 1.33 4.49 -0.92
C GLU A 19 1.22 5.67 0.05
N LEU A 20 1.53 6.89 -0.41
CA LEU A 20 1.37 8.09 0.41
C LEU A 20 -0.09 8.32 0.82
N VAL A 21 -1.03 8.16 -0.11
CA VAL A 21 -2.46 8.29 0.18
C VAL A 21 -2.91 7.26 1.21
N ALA A 22 -2.49 6.01 1.11
CA ALA A 22 -2.81 4.97 2.09
C ALA A 22 -2.27 5.33 3.48
N LEU A 23 -1.02 5.79 3.60
CA LEU A 23 -0.43 6.23 4.87
C LEU A 23 -1.20 7.40 5.50
N VAL A 24 -1.61 8.38 4.69
CA VAL A 24 -2.48 9.48 5.15
C VAL A 24 -3.82 8.96 5.66
N CYS A 25 -4.44 8.02 4.94
CA CYS A 25 -5.71 7.43 5.35
C CYS A 25 -5.61 6.69 6.69
N PHE A 26 -4.52 5.95 6.92
CA PHE A 26 -4.25 5.34 8.22
C PHE A 26 -4.06 6.38 9.33
N GLY A 27 -3.41 7.52 9.03
CA GLY A 27 -3.29 8.63 9.97
C GLY A 27 -4.63 9.26 10.32
N LEU A 28 -5.49 9.51 9.32
CA LEU A 28 -6.85 10.03 9.52
C LEU A 28 -7.71 9.07 10.36
N TRP A 29 -7.63 7.77 10.08
CA TRP A 29 -8.29 6.76 10.88
C TRP A 29 -7.76 6.71 12.31
N ALA A 30 -6.44 6.75 12.49
CA ALA A 30 -5.83 6.77 13.83
C ALA A 30 -6.29 8.00 14.63
N TRP A 31 -6.42 9.17 13.99
CA TRP A 31 -6.98 10.37 14.62
C TRP A 31 -8.42 10.16 15.09
N ALA A 32 -9.26 9.57 14.22
CA ALA A 32 -10.67 9.34 14.49
C ALA A 32 -10.90 8.26 15.58
N ALA A 33 -10.09 7.21 15.58
CA ALA A 33 -10.24 6.04 16.46
C ALA A 33 -9.56 6.21 17.82
N ALA A 34 -8.48 7.00 17.91
CA ALA A 34 -7.70 7.11 19.14
C ALA A 34 -8.37 8.01 20.21
N PRO A 35 -8.22 7.67 21.50
CA PRO A 35 -8.63 8.53 22.60
C PRO A 35 -7.80 9.83 22.61
N ALA A 36 -8.36 10.90 23.16
CA ALA A 36 -7.77 12.24 23.09
C ALA A 36 -6.31 12.32 23.60
N SER A 37 -5.97 11.55 24.64
CA SER A 37 -4.63 11.51 25.23
C SER A 37 -3.55 10.89 24.32
N LEU A 38 -3.93 9.93 23.47
CA LEU A 38 -3.00 9.22 22.58
C LEU A 38 -3.08 9.68 21.12
N ARG A 39 -4.04 10.53 20.81
CA ARG A 39 -4.41 10.89 19.44
C ARG A 39 -3.23 11.35 18.58
N TYR A 40 -2.43 12.29 19.07
CA TYR A 40 -1.25 12.78 18.34
C TYR A 40 -0.19 11.69 18.12
N VAL A 41 0.04 10.85 19.13
CA VAL A 41 0.97 9.73 19.04
C VAL A 41 0.48 8.71 18.02
N SER A 42 -0.81 8.35 18.05
CA SER A 42 -1.40 7.37 17.14
C SER A 42 -1.35 7.80 15.67
N VAL A 43 -1.55 9.09 15.36
CA VAL A 43 -1.46 9.61 13.99
C VAL A 43 -0.06 9.42 13.39
N VAL A 44 0.98 9.39 14.20
CA VAL A 44 2.36 9.18 13.74
C VAL A 44 2.74 7.70 13.82
N ALA A 45 2.44 7.05 14.95
CA ALA A 45 2.84 5.67 15.20
C ALA A 45 2.20 4.68 14.23
N VAL A 46 0.92 4.87 13.87
CA VAL A 46 0.21 3.93 12.97
C VAL A 46 0.79 3.99 11.54
N PRO A 47 0.88 5.15 10.86
CA PRO A 47 1.51 5.22 9.54
C PRO A 47 2.97 4.78 9.56
N LEU A 48 3.73 5.11 10.61
CA LEU A 48 5.12 4.64 10.72
C LEU A 48 5.20 3.12 10.83
N ALA A 49 4.35 2.49 11.65
CA ALA A 49 4.31 1.03 11.74
C ALA A 49 3.98 0.40 10.37
N VAL A 50 3.00 0.96 9.65
CA VAL A 50 2.65 0.49 8.29
C VAL A 50 3.83 0.68 7.32
N ALA A 51 4.51 1.82 7.34
CA ALA A 51 5.66 2.09 6.49
C ALA A 51 6.85 1.16 6.81
N VAL A 52 7.09 0.86 8.08
CA VAL A 52 8.10 -0.11 8.51
C VAL A 52 7.76 -1.50 8.00
N LEU A 53 6.53 -1.97 8.20
CA LEU A 53 6.09 -3.27 7.67
C LEU A 53 6.23 -3.33 6.14
N TRP A 54 5.87 -2.25 5.45
CA TRP A 54 6.01 -2.13 3.99
C TRP A 54 7.46 -2.18 3.50
N GLY A 55 8.39 -1.60 4.26
CA GLY A 55 9.82 -1.56 3.93
C GLY A 55 10.58 -2.82 4.31
N VAL A 56 10.23 -3.45 5.43
CA VAL A 56 10.92 -4.63 5.97
C VAL A 56 10.62 -5.89 5.15
N PHE A 57 9.34 -6.10 4.81
CA PHE A 57 8.89 -7.28 4.07
C PHE A 57 8.87 -7.00 2.57
N ALA A 58 9.86 -7.52 1.85
CA ALA A 58 9.97 -7.31 0.41
C ALA A 58 10.38 -8.59 -0.31
N THR A 59 9.95 -8.71 -1.56
CA THR A 59 10.36 -9.82 -2.45
C THR A 59 11.72 -9.49 -3.04
N PRO A 60 12.70 -10.40 -2.96
CA PRO A 60 14.02 -10.19 -3.56
C PRO A 60 13.93 -9.87 -5.05
N ASP A 61 14.85 -9.03 -5.53
CA ASP A 61 14.95 -8.65 -6.95
C ASP A 61 13.71 -7.96 -7.53
N ASP A 62 12.82 -7.44 -6.67
CA ASP A 62 11.68 -6.63 -7.10
C ASP A 62 12.17 -5.30 -7.69
N ALA A 63 12.14 -5.20 -9.03
CA ALA A 63 12.51 -4.01 -9.80
C ALA A 63 11.62 -2.80 -9.52
N SER A 64 10.47 -2.98 -8.86
CA SER A 64 9.63 -1.88 -8.37
C SER A 64 10.15 -1.25 -7.07
N ARG A 65 11.23 -1.82 -6.49
CA ARG A 65 11.95 -1.33 -5.30
C ARG A 65 13.46 -1.33 -5.59
N SER A 66 14.26 -1.04 -4.55
CA SER A 66 15.73 -1.02 -4.63
C SER A 66 16.38 -2.40 -4.81
N GLY A 67 15.61 -3.49 -4.96
CA GLY A 67 16.10 -4.86 -5.05
C GLY A 67 16.58 -5.48 -3.72
N GLY A 68 16.90 -4.65 -2.71
CA GLY A 68 17.28 -5.11 -1.36
C GLY A 68 16.08 -5.35 -0.45
N THR A 69 16.16 -6.39 0.38
CA THR A 69 15.10 -6.76 1.33
C THR A 69 15.68 -7.05 2.71
N VAL A 70 15.03 -6.57 3.78
CA VAL A 70 15.44 -6.94 5.15
C VAL A 70 14.96 -8.36 5.47
N ILE A 71 13.69 -8.64 5.20
CA ILE A 71 13.10 -9.98 5.31
C ILE A 71 12.61 -10.40 3.92
N ALA A 72 13.29 -11.38 3.35
CA ALA A 72 12.92 -11.99 2.08
C ALA A 72 11.52 -12.61 2.19
N THR A 73 10.57 -12.07 1.43
CA THR A 73 9.16 -12.44 1.49
C THR A 73 8.72 -13.01 0.15
N PRO A 74 8.12 -14.22 0.10
CA PRO A 74 7.54 -14.77 -1.11
C PRO A 74 6.60 -13.79 -1.80
N GLY A 75 6.60 -13.74 -3.12
CA GLY A 75 5.82 -12.77 -3.90
C GLY A 75 4.32 -12.78 -3.59
N PRO A 76 3.64 -13.93 -3.38
CA PRO A 76 2.23 -13.93 -2.98
C PRO A 76 1.99 -13.27 -1.62
N LEU A 77 2.89 -13.46 -0.66
CA LEU A 77 2.80 -12.80 0.65
C LEU A 77 3.05 -11.30 0.53
N ARG A 78 4.00 -10.90 -0.32
CA ARG A 78 4.22 -9.49 -0.63
C ARG A 78 3.01 -8.86 -1.31
N PHE A 79 2.35 -9.58 -2.21
CA PHE A 79 1.12 -9.13 -2.84
C PHE A 79 -0.02 -8.99 -1.84
N LEU A 80 -0.17 -9.93 -0.90
CA LEU A 80 -1.16 -9.82 0.17
C LEU A 80 -0.89 -8.61 1.07
N LEU A 81 0.37 -8.33 1.40
CA LEU A 81 0.75 -7.12 2.13
C LEU A 81 0.44 -5.86 1.32
N GLU A 82 0.66 -5.89 0.01
CA GLU A 82 0.31 -4.82 -0.91
C GLU A 82 -1.19 -4.51 -0.89
N LEU A 83 -2.02 -5.53 -1.05
CA LEU A 83 -3.47 -5.39 -0.94
C LEU A 83 -3.88 -4.88 0.45
N THR A 84 -3.28 -5.43 1.51
CA THR A 84 -3.62 -5.06 2.90
C THR A 84 -3.33 -3.60 3.18
N VAL A 85 -2.20 -3.05 2.74
CA VAL A 85 -1.89 -1.63 2.98
C VAL A 85 -2.76 -0.72 2.11
N PHE A 86 -2.91 -1.02 0.82
CA PHE A 86 -3.68 -0.16 -0.08
C PHE A 86 -5.18 -0.18 0.22
N PHE A 87 -5.79 -1.37 0.24
CA PHE A 87 -7.21 -1.49 0.57
C PHE A 87 -7.47 -1.27 2.06
N GLY A 88 -6.51 -1.55 2.93
CA GLY A 88 -6.57 -1.13 4.33
C GLY A 88 -6.59 0.39 4.49
N GLY A 89 -5.86 1.13 3.67
CA GLY A 89 -5.96 2.60 3.60
C GLY A 89 -7.36 3.06 3.19
N ALA A 90 -7.97 2.43 2.18
CA ALA A 90 -9.36 2.72 1.80
C ALA A 90 -10.36 2.37 2.93
N ALA A 91 -10.18 1.23 3.59
CA ALA A 91 -11.01 0.81 4.73
C ALA A 91 -10.84 1.75 5.94
N ALA A 92 -9.62 2.22 6.20
CA ALA A 92 -9.30 3.21 7.22
C ALA A 92 -10.02 4.53 6.93
N LEU A 93 -9.98 5.00 5.69
CA LEU A 93 -10.71 6.20 5.27
C LEU A 93 -12.23 6.06 5.40
N TYR A 94 -12.77 4.87 5.10
CA TYR A 94 -14.18 4.55 5.31
C TYR A 94 -14.55 4.61 6.80
N ALA A 95 -13.73 3.98 7.66
CA ALA A 95 -13.91 3.97 9.10
C ALA A 95 -13.72 5.36 9.73
N ALA A 96 -12.92 6.25 9.12
CA ALA A 96 -12.79 7.65 9.49
C ALA A 96 -14.00 8.51 9.09
N GLY A 97 -15.00 7.94 8.41
CA GLY A 97 -16.28 8.58 8.09
C GLY A 97 -16.44 9.07 6.64
N SER A 98 -15.39 9.00 5.81
CA SER A 98 -15.46 9.49 4.43
C SER A 98 -15.77 8.36 3.43
N ARG A 99 -17.04 7.92 3.40
CA ARG A 99 -17.47 6.78 2.58
C ARG A 99 -17.24 6.98 1.09
N THR A 100 -17.60 8.14 0.55
CA THR A 100 -17.47 8.41 -0.89
C THR A 100 -16.01 8.38 -1.33
N LEU A 101 -15.11 9.03 -0.59
CA LEU A 101 -13.68 9.02 -0.91
C LEU A 101 -13.07 7.62 -0.77
N ALA A 102 -13.51 6.84 0.21
CA ALA A 102 -13.07 5.46 0.38
C ALA A 102 -13.45 4.58 -0.82
N VAL A 103 -14.69 4.70 -1.33
CA VAL A 103 -15.15 3.96 -2.52
C VAL A 103 -14.38 4.40 -3.77
N ILE A 104 -14.15 5.70 -3.94
CA ILE A 104 -13.35 6.23 -5.06
C ILE A 104 -11.92 5.69 -4.99
N LEU A 105 -11.29 5.72 -3.81
CA LEU A 105 -9.94 5.20 -3.61
C LEU A 105 -9.86 3.69 -3.88
N ALA A 106 -10.81 2.92 -3.34
CA ALA A 106 -10.87 1.47 -3.59
C ALA A 106 -11.05 1.16 -5.09
N GLY A 107 -11.93 1.88 -5.78
CA GLY A 107 -12.12 1.74 -7.23
C GLY A 107 -10.85 2.08 -8.02
N ALA A 108 -10.18 3.18 -7.67
CA ALA A 108 -8.92 3.58 -8.29
C ALA A 108 -7.81 2.54 -8.07
N LEU A 109 -7.73 1.95 -6.88
CA LEU A 109 -6.81 0.85 -6.56
C LEU A 109 -7.10 -0.39 -7.38
N VAL A 110 -8.38 -0.77 -7.56
CA VAL A 110 -8.75 -1.90 -8.43
C VAL A 110 -8.29 -1.65 -9.87
N VAL A 111 -8.60 -0.47 -10.43
CA VAL A 111 -8.17 -0.10 -11.78
C VAL A 111 -6.65 -0.14 -11.91
N TYR A 112 -5.91 0.39 -10.93
CA TYR A 112 -4.46 0.34 -10.91
C TYR A 112 -3.90 -1.09 -10.93
N HIS A 113 -4.47 -2.00 -10.13
CA HIS A 113 -4.04 -3.41 -10.10
C HIS A 113 -4.36 -4.14 -11.40
N LEU A 114 -5.49 -3.83 -12.04
CA LEU A 114 -5.84 -4.38 -13.36
C LEU A 114 -4.90 -3.88 -14.46
N LEU A 115 -4.55 -2.59 -14.44
CA LEU A 115 -3.59 -2.00 -15.39
C LEU A 115 -2.17 -2.51 -15.17
N SER A 116 -1.83 -2.87 -13.93
CA SER A 116 -0.51 -3.39 -13.53
C SER A 116 -0.49 -4.92 -13.38
N TRP A 117 -1.34 -5.63 -14.13
CA TRP A 117 -1.53 -7.08 -14.02
C TRP A 117 -0.25 -7.88 -14.24
N ASP A 118 0.65 -7.39 -15.08
CA ASP A 118 1.97 -7.98 -15.30
C ASP A 118 2.79 -8.08 -14.00
N ARG A 119 2.71 -7.07 -13.14
CA ARG A 119 3.39 -7.06 -11.83
C ARG A 119 2.71 -8.01 -10.84
N VAL A 120 1.38 -8.08 -10.87
CA VAL A 120 0.61 -9.02 -10.04
C VAL A 120 1.00 -10.46 -10.39
N LEU A 121 1.03 -10.80 -11.68
CA LEU A 121 1.46 -12.12 -12.13
C LEU A 121 2.91 -12.42 -11.79
N TRP A 122 3.79 -11.42 -11.85
CA TRP A 122 5.19 -11.59 -11.43
C TRP A 122 5.29 -11.97 -9.95
N LEU A 123 4.59 -11.23 -9.07
CA LEU A 123 4.52 -11.52 -7.63
C LEU A 123 3.91 -12.90 -7.35
N LEU A 124 2.92 -13.36 -8.13
CA LEU A 124 2.32 -14.67 -7.90
C LEU A 124 3.24 -15.85 -8.31
N ARG A 125 4.32 -15.58 -9.07
CA ARG A 125 5.22 -16.60 -9.62
C ARG A 125 6.59 -16.67 -8.93
N HIS A 126 6.91 -15.72 -8.04
CA HIS A 126 8.18 -15.61 -7.32
C HIS A 126 7.93 -15.69 -5.81
#